data_AF-X0XV55-F1
#
_entry.id   AF-X0XV55-F1
#
_cell.length_a   1.000
_cell.length_b   1.000
_cell.length_c   1.000
_cell.angle_alpha   90.00
_cell.angle_beta   90.00
_cell.angle_gamma   90.00
#
_symmetry.space_group_name_H-M   'P 1'
#
loop_
_entity.id
_entity.type
_entity.pdbx_description
1 polymer ?
#
loop_
_entity_poly.entity_id
_entity_poly.type
_entity_poly.pdbx_seq_one_letter_code
_entity_poly.pdbx_strand_id
1 'polypeptide(L)'
;YTVDSFMLIGERIWNLERIFNLKAGFTKADDTLPPRMLKEPLPDGPGEGHVCRLDEMLPEYYQLRGWDEDGVPTSEKLSELGLEDVL
;
A
#
# COMPACT_ATOMS: atom_id res chain seq x y z
N TYR A 1 13.45 -23.70 -0.31
CA TYR A 1 12.64 -22.53 -0.71
C TYR A 1 12.44 -22.57 -2.22
N THR A 2 11.20 -22.35 -2.68
CA THR A 2 10.83 -22.03 -4.07
C THR A 2 10.76 -20.52 -4.26
N VAL A 3 10.68 -20.05 -5.51
CA VAL A 3 10.45 -18.62 -5.81
C VAL A 3 9.19 -18.12 -5.09
N ASP A 4 8.07 -18.86 -5.19
CA ASP A 4 6.83 -18.51 -4.51
C ASP A 4 7.00 -18.43 -2.99
N SER A 5 7.77 -19.33 -2.39
CA SER A 5 8.02 -19.28 -0.94
C SER A 5 8.83 -18.04 -0.53
N PHE A 6 9.72 -17.54 -1.39
CA PHE A 6 10.42 -16.28 -1.14
C PHE A 6 9.51 -15.07 -1.32
N MET A 7 8.63 -15.09 -2.32
CA MET A 7 7.63 -14.03 -2.51
C MET A 7 6.69 -13.94 -1.31
N LEU A 8 6.23 -15.06 -0.78
CA LEU A 8 5.40 -15.12 0.43
C LEU A 8 6.12 -14.55 1.66
N ILE A 9 7.41 -14.82 1.82
CA ILE A 9 8.21 -14.24 2.91
C ILE A 9 8.27 -12.70 2.77
N GLY A 10 8.51 -12.21 1.55
CA GLY A 10 8.51 -10.77 1.29
C GLY A 10 7.15 -10.11 1.58
N GLU A 11 6.06 -10.74 1.17
CA GLU A 11 4.71 -10.26 1.46
C GLU A 11 4.41 -10.24 2.96
N ARG A 12 4.83 -11.26 3.70
CA ARG A 12 4.71 -11.29 5.16
C ARG A 12 5.46 -10.13 5.82
N ILE A 13 6.70 -9.87 5.41
CA ILE A 13 7.50 -8.76 5.95
C ILE A 13 6.83 -7.42 5.65
N TRP A 14 6.34 -7.23 4.44
CA TRP A 14 5.66 -5.99 4.05
C TRP A 14 4.40 -5.72 4.88
N ASN A 15 3.62 -6.76 5.17
CA ASN A 15 2.44 -6.63 6.04
C ASN A 15 2.84 -6.39 7.50
N LEU A 16 3.91 -6.99 8.00
CA LEU A 16 4.43 -6.69 9.34
C LEU A 16 4.87 -5.23 9.49
N GLU A 17 5.58 -4.67 8.49
CA GLU A 17 5.97 -3.27 8.47
C GLU A 17 4.74 -2.34 8.44
N ARG A 18 3.74 -2.70 7.63
CA ARG A 18 2.46 -1.97 7.61
C ARG A 18 1.80 -1.97 8.99
N ILE A 19 1.67 -3.12 9.62
CA ILE A 19 1.06 -3.26 10.96
C ILE A 19 1.83 -2.46 12.00
N PHE A 20 3.17 -2.50 11.95
CA PHE A 20 4.01 -1.68 12.84
C PHE A 20 3.69 -0.19 12.68
N ASN A 21 3.62 0.31 11.44
CA ASN A 21 3.29 1.70 11.16
C ASN A 21 1.87 2.07 11.63
N LEU A 22 0.89 1.20 11.39
CA LEU A 22 -0.49 1.40 11.87
C LEU A 22 -0.52 1.52 13.40
N LYS A 23 0.22 0.67 14.12
CA LYS A 23 0.36 0.75 15.58
C LYS A 23 1.07 2.00 16.06
N ALA A 24 1.94 2.58 15.22
CA ALA A 24 2.59 3.86 15.47
C ALA A 24 1.71 5.08 15.12
N GLY A 25 0.48 4.87 14.65
CA GLY A 25 -0.48 5.93 14.32
C GLY A 25 -0.50 6.33 12.85
N PHE A 26 0.16 5.58 11.97
CA PHE A 26 0.06 5.77 10.53
C PHE A 26 -1.35 5.40 10.04
N THR A 27 -1.87 6.14 9.07
CA THR A 27 -3.22 5.95 8.53
C THR A 27 -3.23 6.08 7.01
N LYS A 28 -4.37 5.81 6.36
CA LYS A 28 -4.55 6.09 4.93
C LYS A 28 -4.31 7.56 4.55
N ALA A 29 -4.44 8.49 5.49
CA ALA A 29 -4.19 9.90 5.23
C ALA A 29 -2.70 10.19 4.96
N ASP A 30 -1.82 9.32 5.45
CA ASP A 30 -0.37 9.41 5.26
C ASP A 30 0.09 8.72 3.96
N ASP A 31 -0.74 7.84 3.38
CA ASP A 31 -0.51 7.21 2.07
C ASP A 31 -0.81 8.20 0.92
N THR A 32 -0.05 9.29 0.87
CA THR A 32 -0.24 10.33 -0.14
C THR A 32 1.08 10.83 -0.72
N LEU A 33 0.98 11.70 -1.74
CA LEU A 33 2.10 12.36 -2.37
C LEU A 33 2.06 13.87 -2.09
N PRO A 34 3.19 14.58 -2.21
CA PRO A 34 3.20 16.04 -2.15
C PRO A 34 2.17 16.65 -3.12
N PRO A 35 1.44 17.71 -2.73
CA PRO A 35 0.33 18.26 -3.53
C PRO A 35 0.70 18.61 -4.98
N ARG A 36 1.95 19.05 -5.19
CA ARG A 36 2.50 19.31 -6.52
C ARG A 36 2.34 18.12 -7.47
N MET A 37 2.59 16.89 -7.01
CA MET A 37 2.49 15.70 -7.87
C MET A 37 1.05 15.32 -8.21
N LEU A 38 0.09 15.75 -7.38
CA LEU A 38 -1.33 15.43 -7.53
C LEU A 38 -2.10 16.51 -8.28
N LYS A 39 -1.60 17.75 -8.29
CA LYS A 39 -2.37 18.93 -8.74
C LYS A 39 -1.67 19.79 -9.78
N GLU A 40 -0.34 19.75 -9.86
CA GLU A 40 0.42 20.58 -10.80
C GLU A 40 0.86 19.70 -11.97
N PRO A 41 0.26 19.89 -13.16
CA PRO A 41 0.68 19.15 -14.34
C PRO A 41 2.15 19.42 -14.66
N LEU A 42 2.83 18.40 -15.19
CA LEU A 42 4.19 18.59 -15.70
C LEU A 42 4.20 19.71 -16.76
N PRO A 43 5.13 20.67 -16.66
CA PRO A 43 5.13 21.85 -17.53
C PRO A 43 5.63 21.57 -18.95
N ASP A 44 6.43 20.53 -19.13
CA ASP A 44 7.05 20.16 -20.40
C ASP A 44 7.45 18.68 -20.47
N GLY A 45 7.92 18.26 -21.65
CA GLY A 45 8.43 16.92 -21.91
C GLY A 45 7.35 15.88 -22.21
N PRO A 46 7.71 14.59 -22.29
CA PRO A 46 6.79 13.53 -22.72
C PRO A 46 5.56 13.33 -21.82
N GLY A 47 5.64 13.77 -20.57
CA GLY A 47 4.56 13.72 -19.59
C GLY A 47 3.82 15.05 -19.40
N GLU A 48 4.07 16.05 -20.26
CA GLU A 48 3.42 17.37 -20.18
C GLU A 48 1.90 17.22 -19.98
N GLY A 49 1.34 18.03 -19.09
CA GLY A 49 -0.09 18.03 -18.79
C GLY A 49 -0.57 16.90 -17.85
N HIS A 50 0.30 15.96 -17.47
CA HIS A 50 -0.08 14.85 -16.58
C HIS A 50 0.17 15.15 -15.10
N VAL A 51 -0.70 14.59 -14.25
CA VAL A 51 -0.56 14.48 -12.79
C VAL A 51 -0.67 13.01 -12.37
N CYS A 52 -0.21 12.69 -11.16
CA CYS A 52 -0.37 11.34 -10.60
C CYS A 52 -1.83 11.11 -10.20
N ARG A 53 -2.46 10.07 -10.75
CA ARG A 53 -3.85 9.64 -10.45
C ARG A 53 -3.89 8.71 -9.24
N LEU A 54 -3.36 9.18 -8.12
CA LEU A 54 -3.19 8.37 -6.91
C LEU A 54 -4.53 7.93 -6.32
N ASP A 55 -5.55 8.76 -6.41
CA ASP A 55 -6.91 8.49 -5.96
C ASP A 55 -7.56 7.31 -6.69
N GLU A 56 -7.19 7.09 -7.96
CA GLU A 56 -7.60 5.91 -8.72
C GLU A 56 -6.79 4.66 -8.34
N MET A 57 -5.47 4.81 -8.20
CA MET A 57 -4.54 3.67 -8.01
C MET A 57 -4.48 3.13 -6.58
N LEU A 58 -4.61 3.99 -5.57
CA LEU A 58 -4.44 3.59 -4.16
C LEU A 58 -5.53 2.62 -3.67
N PRO A 59 -6.82 2.82 -3.97
CA PRO A 59 -7.85 1.84 -3.61
C PRO A 59 -7.62 0.48 -4.27
N GLU A 60 -7.23 0.46 -5.54
CA GLU A 60 -6.89 -0.78 -6.26
C GLU A 60 -5.69 -1.48 -5.61
N TYR A 61 -4.67 -0.72 -5.22
CA TYR A 61 -3.50 -1.25 -4.52
C TYR A 61 -3.89 -1.93 -3.20
N TYR A 62 -4.76 -1.33 -2.39
CA TYR A 62 -5.23 -1.95 -1.14
C TYR A 62 -5.98 -3.26 -1.41
N GLN A 63 -6.86 -3.28 -2.40
CA GLN A 63 -7.58 -4.50 -2.77
C GLN A 63 -6.62 -5.62 -3.20
N LEU A 64 -5.64 -5.31 -4.06
CA LEU A 64 -4.62 -6.27 -4.51
C LEU A 64 -3.74 -6.77 -3.36
N ARG A 65 -3.55 -5.96 -2.31
CA ARG A 65 -2.82 -6.34 -1.09
C ARG A 65 -3.66 -7.16 -0.10
N GLY A 66 -4.96 -7.29 -0.30
CA GLY A 66 -5.86 -7.87 0.69
C GLY A 66 -6.03 -6.98 1.92
N TRP A 67 -6.01 -5.66 1.73
CA TRP A 67 -6.26 -4.64 2.75
C TRP A 67 -7.66 -4.05 2.56
N ASP A 68 -8.21 -3.48 3.62
CA ASP A 68 -9.47 -2.74 3.58
C ASP A 68 -9.30 -1.31 3.03
N GLU A 69 -10.40 -0.56 2.96
CA GLU A 69 -10.43 0.83 2.45
C GLU A 69 -9.65 1.83 3.34
N ASP A 70 -9.27 1.42 4.55
CA ASP A 70 -8.43 2.19 5.46
C ASP A 70 -6.95 1.78 5.40
N GLY A 71 -6.62 0.86 4.49
CA GLY A 71 -5.27 0.36 4.28
C GLY A 71 -4.79 -0.55 5.42
N VAL A 72 -5.71 -1.25 6.07
CA VAL A 72 -5.43 -2.23 7.13
C VAL A 72 -5.53 -3.65 6.53
N PRO A 73 -4.52 -4.52 6.74
CA PRO A 73 -4.60 -5.92 6.30
C PRO A 73 -5.83 -6.62 6.87
N THR A 74 -6.60 -7.32 6.03
CA THR A 74 -7.80 -8.03 6.48
C THR A 74 -7.44 -9.25 7.32
N SER A 75 -8.38 -9.75 8.13
CA SER A 75 -8.18 -10.98 8.91
C SER A 75 -7.85 -12.19 8.04
N GLU A 76 -8.41 -12.27 6.82
CA GLU A 76 -8.08 -13.31 5.85
C GLU A 76 -6.62 -13.23 5.41
N LYS A 77 -6.15 -12.03 5.04
CA LYS A 77 -4.75 -11.80 4.64
C LYS A 77 -3.78 -12.08 5.80
N LEU A 78 -4.13 -11.71 7.03
CA LEU A 78 -3.31 -12.02 8.20
C LEU A 78 -3.22 -13.53 8.44
N SER A 79 -4.32 -14.26 8.33
CA SER A 79 -4.32 -15.73 8.46
C SER A 79 -3.48 -16.40 7.38
N GLU A 80 -3.63 -15.99 6.13
CA GLU A 80 -2.81 -16.47 5.01
C GLU A 80 -1.30 -16.30 5.26
N LEU A 81 -0.91 -15.16 5.85
CA LEU A 81 0.48 -14.85 6.13
C LEU A 81 0.97 -15.39 7.48
N GLY A 82 0.12 -15.99 8.32
CA GLY A 82 0.47 -16.44 9.67
C GLY A 82 0.76 -15.28 10.63
N LEU A 83 -0.02 -14.21 10.53
CA LEU A 83 0.10 -12.93 11.23
C LEU A 83 -1.15 -12.60 12.08
N GLU A 84 -1.87 -13.62 12.54
CA GLU A 84 -3.17 -13.47 13.22
C GLU A 84 -3.05 -12.71 14.56
N ASP A 85 -1.92 -12.87 15.26
CA ASP A 85 -1.67 -12.30 16.58
C ASP A 85 -0.97 -10.93 16.59
N VAL A 86 -0.70 -10.34 15.41
CA VAL A 86 0.08 -9.08 15.33
C VAL A 86 -0.74 -7.83 15.14
N LEU A 87 -2.04 -7.90 14.85
CA LEU A 87 -2.88 -6.69 14.80
C LEU A 87 -3.28 -6.24 16.21
#